data_AF-A0A8G2C204-F1
#
_entry.id   AF-A0A8G2C204-F1
#
_cell.length_a   1.000
_cell.length_b   1.000
_cell.length_c   1.000
_cell.angle_alpha   90.00
_cell.angle_beta   90.00
_cell.angle_gamma   90.00
#
_symmetry.space_group_name_H-M   'P 1'
#
loop_
_entity.id
_entity.type
_entity.pdbx_description
1 polymer ?
#
loop_
_entity_poly.entity_id
_entity_poly.type
_entity_poly.pdbx_seq_one_letter_code
_entity_poly.pdbx_strand_id
1 'polypeptide(L)'
;MPRNWLRNSVQTGAPSLRRARSVQDRLADYSEAVALAEAGEQMLAADVVTPSATGRRRILVIGHGCSFSPRLREYALSVAERMGSDLLLLSIGMRSADQKWRDSFTQMSSQAASSWSESATRMNLHVAHEVRFGGIEEAVSELVRACGRIEFILSEPEEGEQVVGQTGLALFTVK
;
A
#
# COMPACT_ATOMS: atom_id res chain seq x y z
N MET A 1 -19.25 -34.93 46.03
CA MET A 1 -17.80 -34.97 46.37
C MET A 1 -17.08 -35.85 45.35
N PRO A 2 -15.91 -35.47 44.83
CA PRO A 2 -15.80 -34.67 43.60
C PRO A 2 -14.78 -35.21 42.58
N ARG A 3 -14.70 -34.59 41.39
CA ARG A 3 -13.44 -34.16 40.75
C ARG A 3 -13.67 -33.20 39.57
N ASN A 4 -13.33 -31.93 39.81
CA ASN A 4 -13.11 -30.86 38.84
C ASN A 4 -11.97 -31.18 37.89
N TRP A 5 -12.05 -30.73 36.63
CA TRP A 5 -10.94 -30.09 35.94
C TRP A 5 -11.44 -28.95 35.03
N LEU A 6 -10.68 -27.87 35.06
CA LEU A 6 -10.98 -26.51 34.63
C LEU A 6 -10.81 -26.28 33.12
N ARG A 7 -11.57 -25.28 32.65
CA ARG A 7 -11.26 -24.25 31.62
C ARG A 7 -10.06 -24.52 30.72
N ASN A 8 -10.31 -24.51 29.41
CA ASN A 8 -9.52 -23.68 28.51
C ASN A 8 -10.39 -23.17 27.35
N SER A 9 -10.97 -21.98 27.52
CA SER A 9 -11.59 -21.23 26.43
C SER A 9 -10.48 -20.52 25.67
N VAL A 10 -10.03 -21.11 24.56
CA VAL A 10 -9.19 -20.41 23.59
C VAL A 10 -10.08 -19.36 22.92
N GLN A 11 -9.93 -18.10 23.34
CA GLN A 11 -10.44 -16.96 22.60
C GLN A 11 -9.64 -16.86 21.30
N THR A 12 -10.17 -17.44 20.23
CA THR A 12 -9.70 -17.15 18.88
C THR A 12 -10.17 -15.75 18.54
N GLY A 13 -9.30 -14.76 18.77
CA GLY A 13 -9.51 -13.41 18.26
C GLY A 13 -9.56 -13.47 16.74
N ALA A 14 -10.76 -13.32 16.17
CA ALA A 14 -10.93 -13.17 14.74
C ALA A 14 -10.15 -11.93 14.27
N PRO A 15 -9.41 -11.98 13.15
CA PRO A 15 -8.83 -10.78 12.57
C PRO A 15 -10.00 -9.87 12.15
N SER A 16 -10.18 -8.74 12.85
CA SER A 16 -11.16 -7.75 12.44
C SER A 16 -10.65 -7.11 11.15
N LEU A 17 -11.35 -7.41 10.05
CA LEU A 17 -11.14 -6.75 8.76
C LEU A 17 -11.42 -5.26 8.97
N ARG A 18 -10.35 -4.44 9.08
CA ARG A 18 -10.49 -2.99 9.02
C ARG A 18 -10.99 -2.65 7.62
N ARG A 19 -12.27 -2.26 7.54
CA ARG A 19 -12.96 -1.86 6.32
C ARG A 19 -12.16 -0.76 5.63
N ALA A 20 -11.87 -0.93 4.34
CA ALA A 20 -11.27 0.12 3.51
C ALA A 20 -12.17 1.37 3.57
N ARG A 21 -11.61 2.51 3.99
CA ARG A 21 -12.36 3.77 4.14
C ARG A 21 -12.81 4.29 2.78
N SER A 22 -14.12 4.52 2.67
CA SER A 22 -14.78 5.05 1.49
C SER A 22 -14.51 6.54 1.29
N VAL A 23 -14.84 7.09 0.12
CA VAL A 23 -14.82 8.55 -0.12
C VAL A 23 -15.75 9.29 0.86
N GLN A 24 -16.84 8.63 1.28
CA GLN A 24 -17.79 9.19 2.25
C GLN A 24 -17.17 9.32 3.64
N ASP A 25 -16.39 8.33 4.08
CA ASP A 25 -15.68 8.38 5.36
C ASP A 25 -14.68 9.55 5.40
N ARG A 26 -14.01 9.84 4.26
CA ARG A 26 -13.09 10.99 4.14
C ARG A 26 -13.82 12.32 4.21
N LEU A 27 -14.97 12.42 3.54
CA LEU A 27 -15.79 13.64 3.60
C LEU A 27 -16.27 13.90 5.03
N ALA A 28 -16.62 12.83 5.76
CA ALA A 28 -16.99 12.90 7.16
C ALA A 28 -15.82 13.39 8.03
N ASP A 29 -14.63 12.80 7.89
CA ASP A 29 -13.41 13.23 8.62
C ASP A 29 -13.10 14.73 8.39
N TYR A 30 -13.23 15.23 7.15
CA TYR A 30 -13.03 16.66 6.86
C TYR A 30 -14.12 17.56 7.44
N SER A 31 -15.37 17.14 7.38
CA SER A 31 -16.48 17.91 7.96
C SER A 31 -16.35 18.01 9.49
N GLU A 32 -15.88 16.94 10.14
CA GLU A 32 -15.59 16.89 11.56
C GLU A 32 -14.43 17.82 11.92
N ALA A 33 -13.33 17.78 11.15
CA ALA A 33 -12.20 18.67 11.36
C ALA A 33 -12.58 20.16 11.24
N VAL A 34 -13.46 20.50 10.28
CA VAL A 34 -13.98 21.87 10.13
C VAL A 34 -14.81 22.27 11.35
N ALA A 35 -15.72 21.41 11.80
CA ALA A 35 -16.55 21.69 12.98
C ALA A 35 -15.71 21.86 14.26
N LEU A 36 -14.67 21.04 14.45
CA LEU A 36 -13.72 21.17 15.56
C LEU A 36 -12.93 22.49 15.49
N ALA A 37 -12.49 22.88 14.29
CA ALA A 37 -11.78 24.14 14.10
C ALA A 37 -12.68 25.35 14.38
N GLU A 38 -13.95 25.31 13.97
CA GLU A 38 -14.94 26.36 14.25
C GLU A 38 -15.27 26.44 15.76
N ALA A 39 -15.23 25.31 16.47
CA ALA A 39 -15.39 25.25 17.93
C ALA A 39 -14.16 25.72 18.72
N GLY A 40 -13.06 26.10 18.04
CA GLY A 40 -11.81 26.53 18.68
C GLY A 40 -10.88 25.38 19.09
N GLU A 41 -11.21 24.14 18.74
CA GLU A 41 -10.44 22.93 19.08
C GLU A 41 -9.36 22.64 18.02
N GLN A 42 -8.47 23.60 17.80
CA GLN A 42 -7.52 23.56 16.67
C GLN A 42 -6.53 22.39 16.74
N MET A 43 -6.15 21.93 17.94
CA MET A 43 -5.28 20.76 18.09
C MET A 43 -5.99 19.45 17.70
N LEU A 44 -7.26 19.30 18.07
CA LEU A 44 -8.05 18.11 17.74
C LEU A 44 -8.41 18.09 16.24
N ALA A 45 -8.75 19.25 15.68
CA ALA A 45 -8.94 19.39 14.24
C ALA A 45 -7.67 19.00 13.46
N ALA A 46 -6.49 19.44 13.93
CA ALA A 46 -5.22 19.05 13.34
C ALA A 46 -4.98 17.54 13.40
N ASP A 47 -5.31 16.88 14.52
CA ASP A 47 -5.19 15.43 14.67
C ASP A 47 -6.07 14.66 13.69
N VAL A 48 -7.32 15.09 13.44
CA VAL A 48 -8.21 14.47 12.45
C VAL A 48 -7.65 14.58 11.02
N VAL A 49 -6.96 15.68 10.71
CA VAL A 49 -6.35 15.92 9.39
C VAL A 49 -4.91 15.37 9.30
N THR A 50 -4.28 15.00 10.43
CA THR A 50 -2.87 14.57 10.41
C THR A 50 -2.66 13.32 9.56
N PRO A 51 -1.49 13.20 8.89
CA PRO A 51 -1.10 12.01 8.13
C PRO A 51 -1.10 10.72 8.96
N SER A 52 -0.98 10.81 10.29
CA SER A 52 -1.10 9.66 11.20
C SER A 52 -2.53 9.15 11.36
N ALA A 53 -3.53 10.03 11.33
CA ALA A 53 -4.95 9.64 11.39
C ALA A 53 -5.52 9.23 10.03
N THR A 54 -5.00 9.79 8.94
CA THR A 54 -5.45 9.54 7.54
C THR A 54 -4.58 8.54 6.75
N GLY A 55 -3.48 8.06 7.36
CA GLY A 55 -2.51 7.16 6.76
C GLY A 55 -1.47 7.88 5.89
N ARG A 56 -0.23 7.37 5.87
CA ARG A 56 0.84 7.91 5.02
C ARG A 56 0.43 7.81 3.54
N ARG A 57 0.56 8.93 2.81
CA ARG A 57 0.29 9.01 1.36
C ARG A 57 1.30 8.14 0.63
N ARG A 58 0.82 7.22 -0.20
CA ARG A 58 1.68 6.31 -0.96
C ARG A 58 1.39 6.39 -2.45
N ILE A 59 2.43 6.24 -3.24
CA ILE A 59 2.34 5.95 -4.67
C ILE A 59 2.60 4.44 -4.82
N LEU A 60 1.67 3.73 -5.44
CA LEU A 60 1.85 2.32 -5.77
C LEU A 60 2.64 2.21 -7.08
N VAL A 61 3.73 1.45 -7.07
CA VAL A 61 4.54 1.17 -8.25
C VAL A 61 4.47 -0.31 -8.59
N ILE A 62 4.01 -0.63 -9.79
CA ILE A 62 3.91 -2.01 -10.28
C ILE A 62 5.15 -2.33 -11.12
N GLY A 63 5.88 -3.38 -10.74
CA GLY A 63 7.04 -3.87 -11.47
C GLY A 63 6.68 -4.95 -12.49
N HIS A 64 7.59 -5.19 -13.43
CA HIS A 64 7.53 -6.29 -14.39
C HIS A 64 8.09 -7.57 -13.74
N GLY A 65 7.18 -8.44 -13.27
CA GLY A 65 7.54 -9.63 -12.51
C GLY A 65 8.33 -9.27 -11.24
N CYS A 66 9.59 -9.69 -11.17
CA CYS A 66 10.50 -9.43 -10.04
C CYS A 66 11.42 -8.21 -10.24
N SER A 67 11.20 -7.41 -11.29
CA SER A 67 12.09 -6.33 -11.69
C SER A 67 11.37 -4.98 -11.86
N PHE A 68 12.15 -3.91 -11.86
CA PHE A 68 11.69 -2.55 -12.13
C PHE A 68 12.69 -1.88 -13.06
N SER A 69 12.21 -1.22 -14.11
CA SER A 69 13.11 -0.49 -14.99
C SER A 69 13.74 0.72 -14.28
N PRO A 70 14.99 1.10 -14.65
CA PRO A 70 15.63 2.29 -14.10
C PRO A 70 14.80 3.56 -14.29
N ARG A 71 14.11 3.67 -15.44
CA ARG A 71 13.27 4.82 -15.77
C ARG A 71 12.05 4.92 -14.88
N LEU A 72 11.35 3.81 -14.64
CA LEU A 72 10.24 3.77 -13.68
C LEU A 72 10.71 4.16 -12.28
N ARG A 73 11.87 3.65 -11.85
CA ARG A 73 12.48 3.99 -10.56
C ARG A 73 12.78 5.47 -10.40
N GLU A 74 13.50 6.05 -11.35
CA GLU A 74 13.88 7.46 -11.30
C GLU A 74 12.65 8.38 -11.33
N TYR A 75 11.67 8.06 -12.17
CA TYR A 75 10.42 8.82 -12.24
C TYR A 75 9.63 8.74 -10.94
N ALA A 76 9.42 7.53 -10.40
CA ALA A 76 8.66 7.32 -9.18
C ALA A 76 9.30 8.02 -7.97
N LEU A 77 10.62 7.93 -7.82
CA LEU A 77 11.35 8.62 -6.76
C LEU A 77 11.22 10.15 -6.88
N SER A 78 11.39 10.71 -8.08
CA SER A 78 11.26 12.15 -8.30
C SER A 78 9.85 12.67 -7.99
N VAL A 79 8.82 11.93 -8.40
CA VAL A 79 7.42 12.31 -8.12
C VAL A 79 7.12 12.18 -6.62
N ALA A 80 7.56 11.10 -5.98
CA ALA A 80 7.40 10.88 -4.55
C ALA A 80 8.03 12.00 -3.71
N GLU A 81 9.25 12.42 -4.03
CA GLU A 81 9.97 13.51 -3.36
C GLU A 81 9.17 14.82 -3.46
N ARG A 82 8.74 15.20 -4.67
CA ARG A 82 7.98 16.43 -4.91
C ARG A 82 6.63 16.44 -4.20
N MET A 83 6.03 15.27 -4.00
CA MET A 83 4.72 15.12 -3.37
C MET A 83 4.80 14.87 -1.85
N GLY A 84 5.99 14.64 -1.30
CA GLY A 84 6.14 14.16 0.07
C GLY A 84 5.36 12.88 0.34
N SER A 85 5.35 11.96 -0.63
CA SER A 85 4.62 10.69 -0.57
C SER A 85 5.58 9.51 -0.51
N ASP A 86 5.25 8.50 0.28
CA ASP A 86 6.01 7.25 0.35
C ASP A 86 5.77 6.40 -0.91
N LEU A 87 6.63 5.40 -1.13
CA LEU A 87 6.49 4.43 -2.21
C LEU A 87 6.08 3.06 -1.68
N LEU A 88 5.17 2.41 -2.39
CA LEU A 88 4.85 1.01 -2.22
C LEU A 88 5.14 0.28 -3.53
N LEU A 89 6.17 -0.55 -3.54
CA LEU A 89 6.56 -1.35 -4.69
C LEU A 89 5.80 -2.68 -4.67
N LEU A 90 5.29 -3.12 -5.81
CA LEU A 90 4.57 -4.38 -5.95
C LEU A 90 5.21 -5.24 -7.05
N SER A 91 5.64 -6.44 -6.66
CA SER A 91 6.08 -7.50 -7.57
C SER A 91 5.06 -8.63 -7.57
N ILE A 92 4.64 -9.08 -8.76
CA ILE A 92 3.59 -10.08 -8.92
C ILE A 92 4.17 -11.31 -9.61
N GLY A 93 4.18 -12.43 -8.89
CA GLY A 93 4.59 -13.72 -9.40
C GLY A 93 3.40 -14.57 -9.86
N MET A 94 3.70 -15.68 -10.53
CA MET A 94 2.67 -16.58 -11.06
C MET A 94 1.92 -17.33 -9.95
N ARG A 95 0.59 -17.47 -10.10
CA ARG A 95 -0.27 -18.19 -9.13
C ARG A 95 0.13 -19.65 -8.95
N SER A 96 0.36 -20.35 -10.06
CA SER A 96 0.58 -21.80 -10.11
C SER A 96 2.05 -22.21 -9.92
N ALA A 97 2.90 -21.31 -9.42
CA ALA A 97 4.29 -21.62 -9.15
C ALA A 97 4.46 -22.53 -7.92
N ASP A 98 5.45 -23.42 -7.97
CA ASP A 98 5.84 -24.23 -6.82
C ASP A 98 6.55 -23.37 -5.74
N GLN A 99 6.77 -23.96 -4.56
CA GLN A 99 7.35 -23.23 -3.44
C GLN A 99 8.77 -22.74 -3.74
N LYS A 100 9.58 -23.56 -4.41
CA LYS A 100 10.98 -23.24 -4.73
C LYS A 100 11.06 -22.02 -5.66
N TRP A 101 10.17 -21.95 -6.65
CA TRP A 101 10.06 -20.82 -7.54
C TRP A 101 9.57 -19.58 -6.80
N ARG A 102 8.56 -19.69 -5.93
CA ARG A 102 8.06 -18.57 -5.13
C ARG A 102 9.13 -17.99 -4.22
N ASP A 103 9.93 -18.84 -3.58
CA ASP A 103 11.05 -18.40 -2.74
C ASP A 103 12.10 -17.66 -3.56
N SER A 104 12.47 -18.21 -4.73
CA SER A 104 13.43 -17.58 -5.64
C SER A 104 12.91 -16.23 -6.16
N PHE A 105 11.64 -16.17 -6.56
CA PHE A 105 10.99 -14.94 -7.02
C PHE A 105 10.96 -13.88 -5.91
N THR A 106 10.64 -14.27 -4.68
CA THR A 106 10.61 -13.37 -3.52
C THR A 106 12.01 -12.80 -3.25
N GLN A 107 13.04 -13.64 -3.31
CA GLN A 107 14.43 -13.22 -3.13
C GLN A 107 14.86 -12.23 -4.22
N MET A 108 14.62 -12.55 -5.49
CA MET A 108 14.95 -11.67 -6.62
C MET A 108 14.21 -10.34 -6.54
N SER A 109 12.92 -10.37 -6.20
CA SER A 109 12.10 -9.16 -6.06
C SER A 109 12.61 -8.27 -4.94
N SER A 110 12.99 -8.86 -3.80
CA SER A 110 13.56 -8.13 -2.66
C SER A 110 14.91 -7.47 -3.03
N GLN A 111 15.72 -8.16 -3.83
CA GLN A 111 16.98 -7.61 -4.33
C GLN A 111 16.75 -6.46 -5.33
N ALA A 112 15.75 -6.56 -6.21
CA ALA A 112 15.41 -5.45 -7.11
C ALA A 112 14.94 -4.22 -6.33
N ALA A 113 14.14 -4.43 -5.28
CA ALA A 113 13.62 -3.39 -4.40
C ALA A 113 14.70 -2.72 -3.53
N SER A 114 15.78 -3.41 -3.14
CA SER A 114 16.81 -2.83 -2.25
C SER A 114 17.48 -1.58 -2.85
N SER A 115 17.65 -1.54 -4.18
CA SER A 115 18.21 -0.38 -4.89
C SER A 115 17.35 0.89 -4.77
N TRP A 116 16.05 0.73 -4.48
CA TRP A 116 15.14 1.85 -4.24
C TRP A 116 15.37 2.46 -2.87
N SER A 117 15.55 1.64 -1.84
CA SER A 117 15.77 2.09 -0.46
C SER A 117 17.01 2.97 -0.32
N GLU A 118 18.10 2.63 -1.02
CA GLU A 118 19.33 3.43 -1.04
C GLU A 118 19.10 4.83 -1.65
N SER A 119 18.28 4.92 -2.70
CA SER A 119 17.96 6.19 -3.34
C SER A 119 16.96 7.01 -2.52
N ALA A 120 15.94 6.36 -1.97
CA ALA A 120 14.90 6.97 -1.16
C ALA A 120 15.42 7.57 0.15
N THR A 121 16.41 6.92 0.79
CA THR A 121 17.03 7.43 2.02
C THR A 121 17.62 8.83 1.82
N ARG A 122 18.24 9.08 0.67
CA ARG A 122 18.80 10.41 0.33
C ARG A 122 17.73 11.48 0.11
N MET A 123 16.51 11.07 -0.20
CA MET A 123 15.35 11.94 -0.48
C MET A 123 14.39 12.04 0.71
N ASN A 124 14.73 11.44 1.87
CA ASN A 124 13.88 11.34 3.05
C ASN A 124 12.49 10.71 2.74
N LEU A 125 12.49 9.69 1.87
CA LEU A 125 11.30 8.93 1.48
C LEU A 125 11.31 7.55 2.13
N HIS A 126 10.13 7.03 2.49
CA HIS A 126 10.02 5.62 2.83
C HIS A 126 9.60 4.78 1.62
N VAL A 127 10.22 3.62 1.49
CA VAL A 127 9.88 2.62 0.47
C VAL A 127 9.52 1.33 1.18
N ALA A 128 8.36 0.79 0.86
CA ALA A 128 7.97 -0.57 1.18
C ALA A 128 7.91 -1.41 -0.10
N HIS A 129 8.12 -2.71 0.02
CA HIS A 129 8.00 -3.64 -1.10
C HIS A 129 7.15 -4.84 -0.69
N GLU A 130 6.26 -5.23 -1.59
CA GLU A 130 5.32 -6.32 -1.37
C GLU A 130 5.35 -7.29 -2.55
N VAL A 131 5.40 -8.57 -2.24
CA VAL A 131 5.35 -9.66 -3.21
C VAL A 131 3.99 -10.32 -3.11
N ARG A 132 3.31 -10.46 -4.25
CA ARG A 132 2.04 -11.18 -4.38
C ARG A 132 2.16 -12.25 -5.45
N PHE A 133 1.35 -13.29 -5.36
CA PHE A 133 1.29 -14.36 -6.36
C PHE A 133 -0.15 -14.49 -6.83
N GLY A 134 -0.40 -14.32 -8.13
CA GLY A 134 -1.77 -14.22 -8.62
C GLY A 134 -1.89 -13.47 -9.93
N GLY A 135 -3.12 -13.04 -10.23
CA GLY A 135 -3.37 -12.07 -11.30
C GLY A 135 -3.09 -10.65 -10.82
N ILE A 136 -2.61 -9.80 -11.72
CA ILE A 136 -2.28 -8.41 -11.41
C ILE A 136 -3.49 -7.61 -10.90
N GLU A 137 -4.67 -7.79 -11.50
CA GLU A 137 -5.91 -7.11 -11.08
C GLU A 137 -6.27 -7.42 -9.62
N GLU A 138 -6.27 -8.69 -9.26
CA GLU A 138 -6.56 -9.15 -7.89
C GLU A 138 -5.50 -8.63 -6.91
N ALA A 139 -4.22 -8.81 -7.24
CA ALA A 139 -3.12 -8.38 -6.39
C ALA A 139 -3.15 -6.87 -6.11
N VAL A 140 -3.41 -6.05 -7.14
CA VAL A 140 -3.52 -4.60 -7.00
C VAL A 140 -4.77 -4.24 -6.21
N SER A 141 -5.93 -4.80 -6.54
CA SER A 141 -7.19 -4.50 -5.83
C SER A 141 -7.10 -4.86 -4.35
N GLU A 142 -6.56 -6.02 -4.01
CA GLU A 142 -6.35 -6.45 -2.63
C GLU A 142 -5.37 -5.54 -1.89
N LEU A 143 -4.24 -5.21 -2.53
CA LEU A 143 -3.24 -4.33 -1.92
C LEU A 143 -3.79 -2.93 -1.70
N VAL A 144 -4.54 -2.39 -2.65
CA VAL A 144 -5.20 -1.07 -2.53
C VAL A 144 -6.22 -1.07 -1.40
N ARG A 145 -6.96 -2.16 -1.20
CA ARG A 145 -7.92 -2.30 -0.09
C ARG A 145 -7.23 -2.48 1.27
N ALA A 146 -6.10 -3.17 1.31
CA ALA A 146 -5.36 -3.47 2.53
C ALA A 146 -4.46 -2.32 2.98
N CYS A 147 -3.97 -1.52 2.02
CA CYS A 147 -3.17 -0.35 2.31
C CYS A 147 -4.03 0.83 2.76
N GLY A 148 -3.38 1.77 3.44
CA GLY A 148 -3.98 3.06 3.73
C GLY A 148 -4.14 3.90 2.46
N ARG A 149 -3.78 5.17 2.54
CA ARG A 149 -3.99 6.13 1.46
C ARG A 149 -3.03 5.93 0.28
N ILE A 150 -3.51 5.37 -0.83
CA ILE A 150 -2.82 5.37 -2.13
C ILE A 150 -3.33 6.51 -2.99
N GLU A 151 -2.43 7.35 -3.49
CA GLU A 151 -2.78 8.53 -4.30
C GLU A 151 -3.04 8.14 -5.76
N PHE A 152 -2.14 7.35 -6.35
CA PHE A 152 -2.24 6.83 -7.71
C PHE A 152 -1.26 5.67 -7.93
N ILE A 153 -1.34 5.08 -9.11
CA ILE A 153 -0.53 3.94 -9.55
C ILE A 153 0.45 4.40 -10.65
N LEU A 154 1.70 3.95 -10.56
CA LEU A 154 2.72 4.03 -11.59
C LEU A 154 3.06 2.62 -12.07
N SER A 155 3.21 2.46 -13.39
CA SER A 155 3.63 1.18 -13.98
C SER A 155 4.39 1.42 -15.29
N GLU A 156 4.94 0.35 -15.85
CA GLU A 156 5.28 0.33 -17.28
C GLU A 156 4.00 0.07 -18.11
N PRO A 157 4.01 0.30 -19.44
CA PRO A 157 2.79 0.19 -20.25
C PRO A 157 2.13 -1.19 -20.21
N GLU A 158 2.91 -2.27 -20.24
CA GLU A 158 2.42 -3.65 -20.28
C GLU A 158 1.63 -4.04 -19.02
N GLU A 159 2.15 -3.69 -17.85
CA GLU A 159 1.46 -3.88 -16.56
C GLU A 159 0.27 -2.93 -16.44
N GLY A 160 0.42 -1.71 -16.95
CA GLY A 160 -0.60 -0.68 -16.88
C GLY A 160 -1.88 -1.10 -17.60
N GLU A 161 -1.75 -1.63 -18.82
CA GLU A 161 -2.90 -2.12 -19.61
C GLU A 161 -3.75 -3.15 -18.87
N GLN A 162 -3.12 -3.97 -18.02
CA GLN A 162 -3.82 -4.99 -17.23
C GLN A 162 -4.51 -4.45 -15.98
N VAL A 163 -4.32 -3.17 -15.62
CA VAL A 163 -4.85 -2.56 -14.39
C VAL A 163 -5.80 -1.39 -14.67
N VAL A 164 -5.82 -0.87 -15.90
CA VAL A 164 -6.70 0.23 -16.32
C VAL A 164 -8.14 -0.04 -15.91
N GLY A 165 -8.74 0.89 -15.16
CA GLY A 165 -10.14 0.85 -14.76
C GLY A 165 -10.48 -0.03 -13.56
N GLN A 166 -9.52 -0.77 -12.99
CA GLN A 166 -9.82 -1.77 -11.95
C GLN A 166 -9.92 -1.21 -10.52
N THR A 167 -9.24 -0.09 -10.24
CA THR A 167 -9.08 0.41 -8.85
C THR A 167 -9.81 1.72 -8.57
N GLY A 168 -10.30 2.40 -9.61
CA GLY A 168 -10.78 3.79 -9.51
C GLY A 168 -9.69 4.82 -9.20
N LEU A 169 -8.42 4.41 -9.07
CA LEU A 169 -7.28 5.28 -8.92
C LEU A 169 -6.75 5.72 -10.28
N ALA A 170 -6.14 6.90 -10.33
CA ALA A 170 -5.39 7.31 -11.49
C ALA A 170 -4.21 6.34 -11.72
N LEU A 171 -3.98 5.98 -12.98
CA LEU A 171 -2.88 5.13 -13.41
C LEU A 171 -2.06 5.91 -14.44
N PHE A 172 -0.74 5.99 -14.23
CA PHE A 172 0.19 6.62 -15.15
C PHE A 172 1.25 5.60 -15.58
N THR A 173 1.48 5.52 -16.88
CA THR A 173 2.49 4.63 -17.46
C THR A 173 3.76 5.41 -17.76
N VAL A 174 4.91 4.83 -17.40
CA VAL A 174 6.23 5.35 -17.71
C VAL A 174 6.79 4.52 -18.86
N LYS A 175 6.82 5.13 -20.05
CA LYS A 175 7.56 4.63 -21.21
C LYS A 175 9.02 4.97 -21.06
#